data_AF-A0A3N5I0J2-F1
#
_entry.id   AF-A0A3N5I0J2-F1
#
_cell.length_a   1.000
_cell.length_b   1.000
_cell.length_c   1.000
_cell.angle_alpha   90.00
_cell.angle_beta   90.00
_cell.angle_gamma   90.00
#
_symmetry.space_group_name_H-M   'P 1'
#
loop_
_entity.id
_entity.type
_entity.pdbx_description
1 polymer ?
#
loop_
_entity_poly.entity_id
_entity_poly.type
_entity_poly.pdbx_seq_one_letter_code
_entity_poly.pdbx_strand_id
1 'polypeptide(L)'
;MALAAHNVMKAKNRTDILIAGVDAMPPAVNAVLEGVMVATVRNPSCRIHGWSVAAGVAAVQGGEQAGKDIPDFILADGPVITKDTAAGHLWLQKNFLI
;
A
#
# COMPACT_ATOMS: atom_id res chain seq x y z
N MET A 1 0.50 -10.66 -7.26
CA MET A 1 -0.08 -10.76 -8.62
C MET A 1 0.81 -10.12 -9.70
N ALA A 2 1.15 -8.83 -9.60
CA ALA A 2 1.89 -8.10 -10.63
C ALA A 2 3.20 -8.78 -11.10
N LEU A 3 4.08 -9.18 -10.16
CA LEU A 3 5.36 -9.81 -10.49
C LEU A 3 5.21 -11.16 -11.21
N ALA A 4 4.21 -11.96 -10.84
CA ALA A 4 3.93 -13.21 -11.54
C ALA A 4 3.42 -12.95 -12.96
N ALA A 5 2.57 -11.93 -13.14
CA ALA A 5 2.09 -11.52 -14.45
C ALA A 5 3.24 -11.05 -15.35
N HIS A 6 4.19 -10.28 -14.80
CA HIS A 6 5.41 -9.86 -15.52
C HIS A 6 6.19 -11.07 -16.07
N ASN A 7 6.38 -12.11 -15.25
CA ASN A 7 7.11 -13.31 -15.68
C ASN A 7 6.41 -14.05 -16.83
N VAL A 8 5.07 -14.15 -16.79
CA VAL A 8 4.28 -14.76 -17.87
C VAL A 8 4.35 -13.91 -19.15
N MET A 9 4.27 -12.60 -19.03
CA MET A 9 4.38 -11.67 -20.16
C MET A 9 5.76 -11.75 -20.82
N LYS A 10 6.82 -11.74 -20.01
CA LYS A 10 8.21 -11.88 -20.46
C LYS A 10 8.43 -13.20 -21.20
N ALA A 11 7.89 -14.31 -20.69
CA ALA A 11 7.98 -15.63 -21.34
C ALA A 11 7.27 -15.70 -22.71
N LYS A 12 6.42 -14.71 -23.03
CA LYS A 12 5.73 -14.57 -24.32
C LYS A 12 6.23 -13.39 -25.14
N ASN A 13 7.41 -12.84 -24.81
CA ASN A 13 8.00 -11.66 -25.44
C ASN A 13 7.05 -10.43 -25.47
N ARG A 14 6.18 -10.28 -24.47
CA ARG A 14 5.32 -9.10 -24.33
C ARG A 14 5.96 -8.12 -23.34
N THR A 15 6.89 -7.30 -23.83
CA THR A 15 7.70 -6.40 -22.99
C THR A 15 7.14 -4.99 -22.86
N ASP A 16 6.22 -4.58 -23.74
CA ASP A 16 5.76 -3.18 -23.84
C ASP A 16 4.52 -2.90 -22.97
N ILE A 17 4.21 -3.79 -22.02
CA ILE A 17 3.04 -3.67 -21.16
C ILE A 17 3.48 -3.05 -19.84
N LEU A 18 2.87 -1.92 -19.50
CA LEU A 18 3.10 -1.28 -18.21
C LEU A 18 2.44 -2.08 -17.10
N ILE A 19 3.17 -2.32 -16.02
CA ILE A 19 2.71 -3.11 -14.88
C ILE A 19 2.76 -2.25 -13.62
N ALA A 20 1.66 -2.22 -12.89
CA ALA A 20 1.58 -1.66 -11.55
C ALA A 20 1.08 -2.72 -10.56
N GLY A 21 1.15 -2.42 -9.25
CA GLY A 21 0.73 -3.34 -8.22
C GLY A 21 0.22 -2.65 -6.96
N VAL A 22 -0.36 -3.44 -6.06
CA VAL A 22 -0.89 -2.99 -4.77
C VAL A 22 -0.08 -3.64 -3.64
N ASP A 23 -0.23 -3.14 -2.42
CA ASP A 23 0.44 -3.51 -1.16
C ASP A 23 1.84 -2.95 -0.99
N ALA A 24 2.56 -2.71 -2.08
CA ALA A 24 3.92 -2.20 -2.06
C ALA A 24 4.85 -3.01 -1.15
N MET A 25 4.72 -4.34 -1.17
CA MET A 25 5.67 -5.23 -0.51
C MET A 25 7.10 -4.95 -1.00
N PRO A 26 8.17 -5.28 -0.24
CA PRO A 26 9.54 -4.92 -0.63
C PRO A 26 9.92 -5.40 -2.05
N PRO A 27 9.53 -6.61 -2.51
CA PRO A 27 9.75 -7.02 -3.90
C PRO A 27 9.08 -6.12 -4.95
N ALA A 28 7.88 -5.59 -4.67
CA ALA A 28 7.19 -4.68 -5.59
C ALA A 28 7.87 -3.31 -5.64
N VAL A 29 8.36 -2.80 -4.51
CA VAL A 29 9.09 -1.53 -4.47
C VAL A 29 10.45 -1.66 -5.18
N ASN A 30 11.14 -2.78 -5.00
CA ASN A 30 12.37 -3.08 -5.75
C ASN A 30 12.10 -3.17 -7.26
N ALA A 31 11.00 -3.83 -7.67
CA ALA A 31 10.60 -3.89 -9.08
C ALA A 31 10.30 -2.50 -9.68
N VAL A 32 9.82 -1.54 -8.88
CA VAL A 32 9.69 -0.13 -9.31
C VAL A 32 11.06 0.53 -9.50
N LEU A 33 12.00 0.32 -8.58
CA LEU A 33 13.37 0.85 -8.71
C LEU A 33 14.08 0.29 -9.96
N GLU A 34 13.90 -1.00 -10.22
CA GLU A 34 14.45 -1.73 -11.36
C GLU A 34 13.75 -1.41 -12.69
N GLY A 35 12.62 -0.68 -12.66
CA GLY A 35 11.84 -0.33 -13.85
C GLY A 35 11.00 -1.47 -14.43
N VAL A 36 10.88 -2.58 -13.71
CA VAL A 36 9.98 -3.71 -14.05
C VAL A 36 8.52 -3.33 -13.83
N MET A 37 8.24 -2.52 -12.80
CA MET A 37 6.92 -1.96 -12.53
C MET A 37 6.98 -0.44 -12.63
N VAL A 38 5.91 0.19 -13.14
CA VAL A 38 5.84 1.66 -13.20
C VAL A 38 5.54 2.29 -11.84
N ALA A 39 4.76 1.58 -11.01
CA ALA A 39 4.36 2.03 -9.70
C ALA A 39 3.83 0.89 -8.83
N THR A 40 3.76 1.11 -7.52
CA THR A 40 2.95 0.30 -6.62
C THR A 40 2.27 1.15 -5.56
N VAL A 41 1.03 0.83 -5.17
CA VAL A 41 0.30 1.59 -4.13
C VAL A 41 0.55 0.96 -2.76
N ARG A 42 0.84 1.80 -1.77
CA ARG A 42 1.17 1.36 -0.41
C ARG A 42 -0.07 1.26 0.46
N ASN A 43 -0.37 0.05 0.91
CA ASN A 43 -1.47 -0.24 1.84
C ASN A 43 -0.93 -0.93 3.10
N PRO A 44 -0.29 -0.21 4.04
CA PRO A 44 0.32 -0.82 5.18
C PRO A 44 -0.74 -1.18 6.23
N SER A 45 -0.66 -2.39 6.79
CA SER A 45 -1.66 -2.90 7.74
C SER A 45 -1.85 -1.97 8.94
N CYS A 46 -0.79 -1.39 9.47
CA CYS A 46 -0.87 -0.46 10.59
C CYS A 46 -1.71 0.78 10.29
N ARG A 47 -1.74 1.27 9.04
CA ARG A 47 -2.59 2.40 8.64
C ARG A 47 -4.05 1.97 8.50
N ILE A 48 -4.30 0.85 7.81
CA ILE A 48 -5.66 0.36 7.57
C ILE A 48 -6.35 0.02 8.90
N HIS A 49 -5.67 -0.73 9.77
CA HIS A 49 -6.22 -1.13 11.08
C HIS A 49 -6.12 -0.01 12.12
N GLY A 50 -5.22 0.96 11.92
CA GLY A 50 -5.05 2.11 12.83
C GLY A 50 -6.34 2.90 13.00
N TRP A 51 -7.18 3.00 11.96
CA TRP A 51 -8.48 3.65 12.05
C TRP A 51 -9.48 2.91 12.93
N SER A 52 -9.45 1.58 12.95
CA SER A 52 -10.26 0.80 13.88
C SER A 52 -9.85 1.04 15.34
N VAL A 53 -8.54 1.19 15.59
CA VAL A 53 -8.02 1.56 16.92
C VAL A 53 -8.46 2.99 17.28
N ALA A 54 -8.31 3.95 16.36
CA ALA A 54 -8.73 5.33 16.58
C ALA A 54 -10.24 5.44 16.89
N ALA A 55 -11.08 4.70 16.16
CA ALA A 55 -12.52 4.63 16.43
C ALA A 55 -12.81 4.04 17.82
N GLY A 56 -12.10 2.99 18.22
CA GLY A 56 -12.22 2.43 19.58
C GLY A 56 -11.82 3.43 20.67
N VAL A 57 -10.77 4.23 20.45
CA VAL A 57 -10.36 5.30 21.36
C VAL A 57 -11.43 6.38 21.45
N ALA A 58 -11.98 6.83 20.32
CA ALA A 58 -13.07 7.81 20.28
C ALA A 58 -14.31 7.32 21.04
N ALA A 59 -14.67 6.04 20.90
CA ALA A 59 -15.77 5.44 21.65
C ALA A 59 -15.51 5.41 23.17
N VAL A 60 -14.34 4.93 23.59
CA VAL A 60 -14.05 4.72 25.02
C VAL A 60 -13.72 6.03 25.76
N GLN A 61 -12.98 6.95 25.13
CA GLN A 61 -12.54 8.19 25.77
C GLN A 61 -13.45 9.38 25.45
N GLY A 62 -13.96 9.45 24.21
CA GLY A 62 -14.82 10.54 23.73
C GLY A 62 -16.31 10.29 23.93
N GLY A 63 -16.72 9.04 24.19
CA GLY A 63 -18.13 8.66 24.32
C GLY A 63 -18.87 8.59 22.98
N GLU A 64 -18.16 8.59 21.86
CA GLU A 64 -18.74 8.49 20.52
C GLU A 64 -19.43 7.15 20.31
N GLN A 65 -20.58 7.16 19.62
CA GLN A 65 -21.38 5.97 19.37
C GLN A 65 -21.29 5.52 17.91
N ALA A 66 -21.12 4.22 17.71
CA ALA A 66 -21.21 3.59 16.38
C ALA A 66 -22.60 3.83 15.78
N GLY A 67 -22.66 4.11 14.48
CA GLY A 67 -23.91 4.40 13.76
C GLY A 67 -24.52 5.77 14.07
N LYS A 68 -23.80 6.62 14.82
CA LYS A 68 -24.22 8.00 15.11
C LYS A 68 -23.07 8.98 14.89
N ASP A 69 -22.00 8.84 15.66
CA ASP A 69 -20.86 9.77 15.66
C ASP A 69 -19.68 9.18 14.86
N ILE A 70 -19.44 7.87 15.00
CA ILE A 70 -18.39 7.15 14.25
C ILE A 70 -18.92 6.80 12.85
N PRO A 71 -18.22 7.19 11.77
CA PRO A 71 -18.67 6.91 10.41
C PRO A 71 -18.54 5.42 10.05
N ASP A 72 -19.48 4.93 9.23
CA ASP A 72 -19.45 3.55 8.71
C ASP A 72 -18.30 3.31 7.71
N PHE A 73 -17.72 4.38 7.16
CA PHE A 73 -16.64 4.31 6.19
C PHE A 73 -15.53 5.31 6.53
N ILE A 74 -14.30 4.79 6.60
CA ILE A 74 -13.08 5.58 6.72
C ILE A 74 -12.18 5.23 5.53
N LEU A 75 -11.82 6.25 4.73
CA LEU A 75 -10.84 6.10 3.67
C LEU A 75 -9.44 5.99 4.28
N ALA A 76 -8.84 4.81 4.21
CA ALA A 76 -7.44 4.59 4.57
C ALA A 76 -6.56 4.72 3.32
N ASP A 77 -6.25 5.95 2.92
CA ASP A 77 -5.50 6.21 1.70
C ASP A 77 -4.02 5.80 1.81
N GLY A 78 -3.47 5.42 0.67
CA GLY A 78 -2.11 4.91 0.51
C GLY A 78 -1.39 5.66 -0.60
N PRO A 79 -0.13 6.09 -0.41
CA PRO A 79 0.59 6.78 -1.47
C PRO A 79 0.87 5.84 -2.65
N VAL A 80 0.88 6.41 -3.85
CA VAL A 80 1.48 5.79 -5.02
C VAL A 80 2.99 5.90 -4.89
N ILE A 81 3.67 4.75 -4.90
CA ILE A 81 5.13 4.67 -4.92
C ILE A 81 5.59 4.65 -6.36
N THR A 82 6.41 5.63 -6.71
CA THR A 82 7.13 5.72 -7.98
C THR A 82 8.62 5.56 -7.71
N LYS A 83 9.43 5.58 -8.77
CA LYS A 83 10.89 5.48 -8.66
C LYS A 83 11.48 6.57 -7.75
N ASP A 84 10.88 7.75 -7.73
CA ASP A 84 11.33 8.90 -6.95
C ASP A 84 11.11 8.71 -5.44
N THR A 85 10.06 7.98 -5.04
CA THR A 85 9.67 7.81 -3.63
C THR A 85 9.99 6.43 -3.04
N ALA A 86 10.36 5.47 -3.90
CA ALA A 86 10.57 4.06 -3.55
C ALA A 86 11.63 3.85 -2.45
N ALA A 87 12.79 4.52 -2.53
CA ALA A 87 13.85 4.35 -1.54
C ALA A 87 13.42 4.75 -0.12
N GLY A 88 12.68 5.85 0.00
CA GLY A 88 12.13 6.30 1.28
C GLY A 88 11.14 5.29 1.86
N HIS A 89 10.29 4.68 1.02
CA HIS A 89 9.31 3.70 1.48
C HIS A 89 9.96 2.36 1.89
N LEU A 90 11.03 1.93 1.23
CA LEU A 90 11.81 0.78 1.71
C LEU A 90 12.42 1.03 3.08
N TRP A 91 12.93 2.24 3.31
CA TRP A 91 13.49 2.61 4.60
C TRP A 91 12.40 2.64 5.68
N LEU A 92 11.23 3.23 5.40
CA LEU A 92 10.09 3.22 6.32
C LEU A 92 9.64 1.79 6.64
N GLN A 93 9.57 0.92 5.64
CA GLN A 93 9.13 -0.45 5.85
C GLN A 93 10.12 -1.23 6.71
N LYS A 94 11.42 -1.03 6.50
CA LYS A 94 12.47 -1.68 7.28
C LYS A 94 12.45 -1.27 8.76
N ASN A 95 12.18 0.00 9.05
CA ASN A 95 12.35 0.55 10.40
C ASN A 95 11.04 0.67 11.19
N PHE A 96 9.91 0.88 10.52
CA PHE A 96 8.62 1.19 11.15
C PHE A 96 7.50 0.26 10.71
N LEU A 97 7.77 -0.70 9.81
CA LEU A 97 6.75 -1.56 9.21
C LEU A 97 5.65 -0.77 8.47
N ILE A 98 5.96 0.46 8.04
CA ILE A 98 5.08 1.41 7.34
C ILE A 98 5.49 1.56 5.89
#